data_AF-A0A1J0R958-F1
#
_entry.id   AF-A0A1J0R958-F1
#
_cell.length_a   1.000
_cell.length_b   1.000
_cell.length_c   1.000
_cell.angle_alpha   90.00
_cell.angle_beta   90.00
_cell.angle_gamma   90.00
#
_symmetry.space_group_name_H-M   'P 1'
#
loop_
_entity.id
_entity.type
_entity.pdbx_description
1 polymer ?
#
loop_
_entity_poly.entity_id
_entity_poly.type
_entity_poly.pdbx_seq_one_letter_code
_entity_poly.pdbx_strand_id
1 'polypeptide(L)'
;MPQQAGASTMTSGLHLRDNWQKTKRKESAKAPRAFRNTQKKNLKDLAEQAFAYTTNPAITEPQTKKAAFAAEAERYIYGGPASTTEAGTGHSGDRNAECGAAAGNKGSLAGQTLRNDFLCVCAKSAEGASKPKSYYSDCQPAADPTWNTADNGQTIFAHLTGQCKQYPQQPKATPSAITTAVQALLTKISKPQGTGGDKFFVLGNLEGNGSGGCCGQSSANGGMCVSYKDSASKKADIAWISSANAAAAELKTLEAANQQAEKFLVKTEHLNTTAYEAV
;
A
#
# COMPACT_ATOMS: atom_id res chain seq x y z
N MET A 1 -49.24 -30.94 -92.59
CA MET A 1 -48.36 -30.16 -93.50
C MET A 1 -47.66 -29.08 -92.69
N PRO A 2 -46.40 -28.74 -93.00
CA PRO A 2 -45.17 -29.12 -92.27
C PRO A 2 -44.64 -27.94 -91.42
N GLN A 3 -43.62 -28.08 -90.54
CA GLN A 3 -42.20 -27.96 -90.92
C GLN A 3 -41.24 -28.34 -89.78
N GLN A 4 -40.08 -28.85 -90.21
CA GLN A 4 -38.98 -29.45 -89.46
C GLN A 4 -37.97 -28.44 -88.87
N ALA A 5 -37.09 -29.02 -88.04
CA ALA A 5 -35.68 -28.67 -87.76
C ALA A 5 -35.43 -27.72 -86.58
N GLY A 6 -34.45 -27.94 -85.71
CA GLY A 6 -33.30 -28.84 -85.82
C GLY A 6 -32.55 -29.03 -84.50
N ALA A 7 -31.62 -29.98 -84.53
CA ALA A 7 -30.74 -30.35 -83.45
C ALA A 7 -29.77 -29.23 -83.06
N SER A 8 -29.69 -28.91 -81.78
CA SER A 8 -28.46 -28.47 -81.11
C SER A 8 -28.74 -28.25 -79.64
N THR A 9 -28.15 -29.08 -78.78
CA THR A 9 -27.48 -28.65 -77.53
C THR A 9 -27.12 -29.88 -76.69
N MET A 10 -26.03 -30.57 -77.05
CA MET A 10 -25.30 -31.45 -76.13
C MET A 10 -23.83 -31.01 -76.00
N THR A 11 -23.57 -29.71 -76.06
CA THR A 11 -22.21 -29.15 -75.93
C THR A 11 -22.03 -28.17 -74.78
N SER A 12 -23.12 -27.72 -74.11
CA SER A 12 -23.01 -26.77 -72.99
C SER A 12 -22.74 -27.41 -71.62
N GLY A 13 -23.05 -28.70 -71.42
CA GLY A 13 -22.85 -29.37 -70.12
C GLY A 13 -21.40 -29.78 -69.82
N LEU A 14 -20.59 -30.05 -70.86
CA LEU A 14 -19.18 -30.45 -70.72
C LEU A 14 -18.27 -29.24 -70.44
N HIS A 15 -18.53 -28.09 -71.08
CA HIS A 15 -17.74 -26.86 -70.85
C HIS A 15 -17.92 -26.27 -69.44
N LEU A 16 -19.12 -26.40 -68.84
CA LEU A 16 -19.38 -25.92 -67.47
C LEU A 16 -18.76 -26.83 -66.40
N ARG A 17 -18.73 -28.16 -66.63
CA ARG A 17 -18.06 -29.12 -65.74
C ARG A 17 -16.53 -28.98 -65.78
N ASP A 18 -15.96 -28.77 -66.95
CA ASP A 18 -14.52 -28.56 -67.11
C ASP A 18 -14.05 -27.25 -66.47
N ASN A 19 -14.84 -26.18 -66.56
CA ASN A 19 -14.51 -24.93 -65.90
C ASN A 19 -14.68 -25.02 -64.37
N TRP A 20 -15.69 -25.72 -63.86
CA TRP A 20 -15.87 -25.94 -62.42
C TRP A 20 -14.78 -26.82 -61.80
N GLN A 21 -14.30 -27.84 -62.52
CA GLN A 21 -13.14 -28.64 -62.08
C GLN A 21 -11.82 -27.86 -62.18
N LYS A 22 -11.65 -26.98 -63.18
CA LYS A 22 -10.47 -26.10 -63.30
C LYS A 22 -10.44 -25.01 -62.23
N THR A 23 -11.57 -24.41 -61.86
CA THR A 23 -11.65 -23.45 -60.74
C THR A 23 -11.45 -24.15 -59.40
N LYS A 24 -12.05 -25.33 -59.17
CA LYS A 24 -11.73 -26.11 -57.96
C LYS A 24 -10.27 -26.53 -57.87
N ARG A 25 -9.61 -26.91 -58.97
CA ARG A 25 -8.15 -27.20 -59.00
C ARG A 25 -7.29 -25.95 -58.73
N LYS A 26 -7.71 -24.77 -59.17
CA LYS A 26 -7.01 -23.51 -58.88
C LYS A 26 -7.22 -23.02 -57.45
N GLU A 27 -8.39 -23.27 -56.85
CA GLU A 27 -8.66 -22.99 -55.43
C GLU A 27 -8.00 -24.01 -54.49
N SER A 28 -7.96 -25.29 -54.86
CA SER A 28 -7.23 -26.32 -54.11
C SER A 28 -5.71 -26.29 -54.30
N ALA A 29 -5.19 -25.45 -55.22
CA ALA A 29 -3.77 -25.16 -55.36
C ALA A 29 -3.24 -24.07 -54.39
N LYS A 30 -4.13 -23.41 -53.62
CA LYS A 30 -3.74 -22.72 -52.39
C LYS A 30 -4.05 -23.62 -51.19
N ALA A 31 -3.40 -24.78 -51.16
CA ALA A 31 -3.26 -25.49 -49.89
C ALA A 31 -2.67 -24.50 -48.88
N PRO A 32 -3.21 -24.36 -47.66
CA PRO A 32 -2.50 -23.65 -46.60
C PRO A 32 -1.09 -24.24 -46.57
N ARG A 33 -0.06 -23.40 -46.65
CA ARG A 33 1.32 -23.88 -46.65
C ARG A 33 1.47 -24.81 -45.45
N ALA A 34 1.59 -26.11 -45.72
CA ALA A 34 1.71 -27.08 -44.65
C ALA A 34 3.02 -26.74 -43.93
N PHE A 35 2.92 -26.34 -42.65
CA PHE A 35 4.09 -26.08 -41.83
C PHE A 35 5.05 -27.27 -41.91
N ARG A 36 6.32 -26.99 -42.18
CA ARG A 36 7.37 -28.01 -42.11
C ARG A 36 7.38 -28.58 -40.69
N ASN A 37 7.78 -29.84 -40.53
CA ASN A 37 7.82 -30.49 -39.21
C ASN A 37 8.63 -29.70 -38.18
N THR A 38 9.69 -29.02 -38.61
CA THR A 38 10.49 -28.11 -37.77
C THR A 38 9.69 -26.89 -37.29
N GLN A 39 8.86 -26.29 -38.15
CA GLN A 39 8.02 -25.15 -37.77
C GLN A 39 6.93 -25.57 -36.78
N LYS A 40 6.32 -26.75 -36.96
CA LYS A 40 5.36 -27.31 -36.01
C LYS A 40 5.98 -27.60 -34.65
N LYS A 41 7.22 -28.12 -34.63
CA LYS A 41 7.97 -28.35 -33.40
C LYS A 41 8.28 -27.04 -32.68
N ASN A 42 8.79 -26.04 -33.40
CA ASN A 42 9.07 -24.72 -32.82
C ASN A 42 7.82 -24.05 -32.26
N LEU A 43 6.69 -24.10 -32.98
CA LEU A 43 5.41 -23.58 -32.49
C LEU A 43 4.93 -24.30 -31.22
N LYS A 44 5.12 -25.62 -31.14
CA LYS A 44 4.80 -26.41 -29.95
C LYS A 44 5.68 -26.00 -28.76
N ASP A 45 6.99 -25.88 -28.96
CA ASP A 45 7.94 -25.49 -27.91
C ASP A 45 7.66 -24.06 -27.41
N LEU A 46 7.25 -23.15 -28.29
CA LEU A 46 6.82 -21.78 -27.94
C LEU A 46 5.48 -21.79 -27.18
N ALA A 47 4.53 -22.64 -27.57
CA ALA A 47 3.25 -22.77 -26.87
C ALA A 47 3.40 -23.36 -25.47
N GLU A 48 4.28 -24.36 -25.29
CA GLU A 48 4.59 -24.92 -23.97
C GLU A 48 5.25 -23.88 -23.05
N GLN A 49 6.17 -23.08 -23.59
CA GLN A 49 6.75 -21.95 -22.88
C GLN A 49 5.67 -20.92 -22.50
N ALA A 50 4.82 -20.50 -23.44
CA ALA A 50 3.70 -19.59 -23.20
C ALA A 50 2.75 -20.11 -22.11
N PHE A 51 2.41 -21.41 -22.12
CA PHE A 51 1.56 -22.01 -21.11
C PHE A 51 2.20 -22.00 -19.72
N ALA A 52 3.47 -22.40 -19.61
CA ALA A 52 4.22 -22.35 -18.35
C ALA A 52 4.29 -20.93 -17.78
N TYR A 53 4.18 -19.91 -18.63
CA TYR A 53 4.09 -18.53 -18.18
C TYR A 53 2.74 -18.18 -17.55
N THR A 54 1.62 -18.64 -18.10
CA THR A 54 0.29 -18.34 -17.51
C THR A 54 0.11 -18.85 -16.07
N THR A 55 0.89 -19.85 -15.66
CA THR A 55 0.86 -20.44 -14.31
C THR A 55 2.01 -19.97 -13.41
N ASN A 56 2.84 -19.03 -13.85
CA ASN A 56 4.01 -18.61 -13.07
C ASN A 56 3.59 -17.68 -11.91
N PRO A 57 4.05 -17.96 -10.67
CA PRO A 57 3.73 -17.12 -9.52
C PRO A 57 4.22 -15.67 -9.65
N ALA A 58 5.20 -15.38 -10.52
CA ALA A 58 5.66 -14.01 -10.79
C ALA A 58 4.54 -13.07 -11.26
N ILE A 59 3.42 -13.59 -11.80
CA ILE A 59 2.25 -12.78 -12.21
C ILE A 59 1.43 -12.33 -11.00
N THR A 60 1.31 -13.17 -9.96
CA THR A 60 0.43 -12.92 -8.80
C THR A 60 1.18 -12.42 -7.57
N GLU A 61 2.48 -12.73 -7.46
CA GLU A 61 3.35 -12.33 -6.35
C GLU A 61 3.33 -10.82 -6.05
N PRO A 62 3.42 -9.90 -7.04
CA PRO A 62 3.34 -8.46 -6.75
C PRO A 62 2.07 -8.06 -6.00
N GLN A 63 0.92 -8.62 -6.37
CA GLN A 63 -0.35 -8.31 -5.71
C GLN A 63 -0.38 -8.85 -4.28
N THR A 64 0.13 -10.07 -4.07
CA THR A 64 0.26 -10.67 -2.73
C THR A 64 1.18 -9.85 -1.83
N LYS A 65 2.36 -9.43 -2.33
CA LYS A 65 3.31 -8.61 -1.57
C LYS A 65 2.79 -7.20 -1.30
N LYS A 66 2.02 -6.62 -2.23
CA LYS A 66 1.33 -5.34 -2.01
C LYS A 66 0.30 -5.45 -0.89
N ALA A 67 -0.46 -6.54 -0.83
CA ALA A 67 -1.41 -6.79 0.25
C ALA A 67 -0.71 -7.01 1.60
N ALA A 68 0.41 -7.74 1.63
CA ALA A 68 1.21 -7.93 2.84
C ALA A 68 1.78 -6.60 3.38
N PHE A 69 2.32 -5.75 2.49
CA PHE A 69 2.74 -4.41 2.85
C PHE A 69 1.58 -3.58 3.43
N ALA A 70 0.42 -3.58 2.77
CA ALA A 70 -0.75 -2.83 3.24
C ALA A 70 -1.20 -3.31 4.64
N ALA A 71 -1.20 -4.61 4.91
CA ALA A 71 -1.58 -5.17 6.21
C ALA A 71 -0.63 -4.72 7.34
N GLU A 72 0.69 -4.74 7.12
CA GLU A 72 1.65 -4.24 8.11
C GLU A 72 1.58 -2.72 8.25
N ALA A 73 1.28 -2.00 7.17
CA ALA A 73 1.02 -0.57 7.22
C ALA A 73 -0.20 -0.23 8.09
N GLU A 74 -1.30 -0.94 7.89
CA GLU A 74 -2.48 -0.79 8.73
C GLU A 74 -2.20 -1.18 10.18
N ARG A 75 -1.40 -2.23 10.42
CA ARG A 75 -1.02 -2.63 11.78
C ARG A 75 -0.27 -1.54 12.53
N TYR A 76 0.74 -0.88 11.95
CA TYR A 76 1.46 0.18 12.68
C TYR A 76 0.67 1.50 12.74
N ILE A 77 -0.19 1.80 11.77
CA ILE A 77 -0.99 3.04 11.78
C ILE A 77 -2.16 2.92 12.74
N TYR A 78 -2.90 1.82 12.64
CA TYR A 78 -4.22 1.64 13.22
C TYR A 78 -4.26 0.59 14.33
N GLY A 79 -3.30 -0.34 14.39
CA GLY A 79 -3.33 -1.52 15.29
C GLY A 79 -3.95 -2.76 14.66
N GLY A 80 -4.37 -2.67 13.40
CA GLY A 80 -5.13 -3.70 12.68
C GLY A 80 -5.83 -3.09 11.46
N PRO A 81 -6.81 -3.78 10.85
CA PRO A 81 -7.54 -3.25 9.71
C PRO A 81 -8.26 -1.94 10.07
N ALA A 82 -8.03 -0.90 9.26
CA ALA A 82 -8.53 0.46 9.53
C ALA A 82 -10.06 0.52 9.73
N SER A 83 -10.80 -0.36 9.07
CA SER A 83 -12.27 -0.46 9.13
C SER A 83 -12.82 -1.07 10.42
N THR A 84 -11.97 -1.73 11.21
CA THR A 84 -12.40 -2.49 12.40
C THR A 84 -11.72 -2.06 13.69
N THR A 85 -10.70 -1.21 13.60
CA THR A 85 -9.95 -0.75 14.77
C THR A 85 -10.31 0.69 15.09
N GLU A 86 -10.88 0.88 16.28
CA GLU A 86 -11.26 2.19 16.81
C GLU A 86 -10.03 3.02 17.22
N ALA A 87 -10.21 4.35 17.30
CA ALA A 87 -9.17 5.27 17.78
C ALA A 87 -8.89 5.16 19.29
N GLY A 88 -9.56 4.24 19.98
CA GLY A 88 -9.64 4.20 21.43
C GLY A 88 -10.43 5.39 21.99
N THR A 89 -10.84 5.29 23.24
CA THR A 89 -11.30 6.46 24.00
C THR A 89 -10.09 7.02 24.71
N GLY A 90 -9.81 8.32 24.58
CA GLY A 90 -8.86 9.00 25.47
C GLY A 90 -9.45 9.15 26.88
N HIS A 91 -9.75 8.01 27.51
CA HIS A 91 -10.70 7.73 28.59
C HIS A 91 -10.99 8.94 29.47
N SER A 92 -12.26 9.36 29.51
CA SER A 92 -12.89 10.38 30.37
C SER A 92 -11.97 11.20 31.30
N GLY A 93 -10.96 11.88 30.76
CA GLY A 93 -10.09 12.82 31.48
C GLY A 93 -8.70 12.34 31.94
N ASP A 94 -8.26 11.09 31.74
CA ASP A 94 -6.92 10.64 32.19
C ASP A 94 -5.94 10.36 31.03
N ARG A 95 -5.66 11.42 30.29
CA ARG A 95 -4.64 11.40 29.22
C ARG A 95 -3.25 11.08 29.74
N ASN A 96 -2.97 11.31 31.01
CA ASN A 96 -1.68 10.95 31.61
C ASN A 96 -1.49 9.44 31.70
N ALA A 97 -2.51 8.69 32.11
CA ALA A 97 -2.46 7.23 32.13
C ALA A 97 -2.27 6.64 30.73
N GLU A 98 -2.74 7.31 29.69
CA GLU A 98 -2.78 6.78 28.32
C GLU A 98 -1.59 7.21 27.47
N CYS A 99 -1.23 8.48 27.54
CA CYS A 99 -0.20 9.09 26.69
C CYS A 99 1.14 9.25 27.41
N GLY A 100 1.15 9.26 28.75
CA GLY A 100 2.38 9.28 29.53
C GLY A 100 2.25 10.02 30.86
N ALA A 101 2.65 9.36 31.94
CA ALA A 101 2.49 9.87 33.30
C ALA A 101 3.54 10.95 33.66
N ALA A 102 3.30 11.67 34.75
CA ALA A 102 4.17 12.72 35.32
C ALA A 102 5.65 12.32 35.48
N ALA A 103 5.94 11.06 35.80
CA ALA A 103 7.31 10.54 35.90
C ALA A 103 8.00 10.41 34.51
N GLY A 104 7.33 10.81 33.44
CA GLY A 104 7.70 10.59 32.06
C GLY A 104 7.63 9.11 31.68
N ASN A 105 6.86 8.27 32.37
CA ASN A 105 6.70 6.86 32.00
C ASN A 105 5.65 6.72 30.89
N LYS A 106 5.80 5.67 30.08
CA LYS A 106 4.87 5.29 29.01
C LYS A 106 3.45 5.05 29.55
N GLY A 107 2.46 5.60 28.87
CA GLY A 107 1.04 5.32 29.13
C GLY A 107 0.52 4.11 28.35
N SER A 108 -0.71 3.68 28.61
CA SER A 108 -1.29 2.47 28.01
C SER A 108 -1.41 2.50 26.49
N LEU A 109 -1.67 3.68 25.90
CA LEU A 109 -1.84 3.89 24.45
C LEU A 109 -0.57 4.38 23.76
N ALA A 110 0.34 5.00 24.51
CA ALA A 110 1.61 5.48 24.00
C ALA A 110 2.37 4.36 23.27
N GLY A 111 2.84 4.63 22.06
CA GLY A 111 3.65 3.72 21.26
C GLY A 111 2.94 2.46 20.77
N GLN A 112 1.62 2.33 20.95
CA GLN A 112 0.86 1.17 20.47
C GLN A 112 0.58 1.27 18.97
N THR A 113 0.15 2.45 18.51
CA THR A 113 -0.12 2.74 17.09
C THR A 113 0.25 4.19 16.79
N LEU A 114 0.57 4.51 15.54
CA LEU A 114 0.77 5.91 15.15
C LEU A 114 -0.48 6.74 15.41
N ARG A 115 -1.67 6.20 15.16
CA ARG A 115 -2.93 6.91 15.44
C ARG A 115 -3.02 7.35 16.90
N ASN A 116 -2.71 6.48 17.85
CA ASN A 116 -2.72 6.84 19.26
C ASN A 116 -1.66 7.89 19.58
N ASP A 117 -0.45 7.77 19.03
CA ASP A 117 0.61 8.76 19.26
C ASP A 117 0.25 10.14 18.70
N PHE A 118 -0.33 10.20 17.49
CA PHE A 118 -0.83 11.44 16.90
C PHE A 118 -1.94 12.05 17.75
N LEU A 119 -2.88 11.24 18.26
CA LEU A 119 -3.91 11.70 19.16
C LEU A 119 -3.31 12.19 20.49
N CYS A 120 -2.32 11.52 21.05
CA CYS A 120 -1.64 11.97 22.25
C CYS A 120 -0.97 13.35 22.08
N VAL A 121 -0.33 13.58 20.94
CA VAL A 121 0.39 14.82 20.64
C VAL A 121 -0.52 15.97 20.17
N CYS A 122 -1.66 15.67 19.54
CA CYS A 122 -2.51 16.69 18.92
C CYS A 122 -3.89 16.84 19.54
N ALA A 123 -4.48 15.78 20.11
CA ALA A 123 -5.81 15.82 20.70
C ALA A 123 -5.83 16.54 22.04
N LYS A 124 -6.72 17.52 22.23
CA LYS A 124 -6.90 18.17 23.53
C LYS A 124 -7.75 17.32 24.49
N SER A 125 -7.52 17.50 25.79
CA SER A 125 -8.41 17.00 26.84
C SER A 125 -9.63 17.92 27.04
N ALA A 126 -10.61 17.49 27.83
CA ALA A 126 -11.78 18.31 28.16
C ALA A 126 -11.43 19.57 28.96
N GLU A 127 -10.35 19.49 29.73
CA GLU A 127 -9.82 20.55 30.57
C GLU A 127 -8.94 21.52 29.76
N GLY A 128 -8.60 21.20 28.51
CA GLY A 128 -7.81 22.04 27.60
C GLY A 128 -8.60 23.24 27.08
N ALA A 129 -8.75 24.28 27.91
CA ALA A 129 -9.54 25.48 27.59
C ALA A 129 -8.91 26.43 26.56
N SER A 130 -7.62 26.28 26.27
CA SER A 130 -6.87 27.09 25.32
C SER A 130 -6.32 26.25 24.17
N LYS A 131 -6.27 26.82 22.96
CA LYS A 131 -5.67 26.16 21.78
C LYS A 131 -4.36 25.50 22.21
N PRO A 132 -4.17 24.21 21.93
CA PRO A 132 -2.95 23.53 22.34
C PRO A 132 -1.76 24.29 21.79
N LYS A 133 -0.76 24.60 22.63
CA LYS A 133 0.61 24.90 22.15
C LYS A 133 1.23 23.60 21.61
N SER A 134 0.52 22.91 20.73
CA SER A 134 1.08 21.86 19.92
C SER A 134 2.07 22.49 18.96
N TYR A 135 3.13 21.75 18.65
CA TYR A 135 4.14 22.18 17.67
C TYR A 135 3.53 22.48 16.27
N TYR A 136 2.31 22.00 16.03
CA TYR A 136 1.54 22.23 14.82
C TYR A 136 0.20 22.90 15.18
N SER A 137 -0.08 24.07 14.60
CA SER A 137 -1.27 24.87 14.90
C SER A 137 -2.58 24.24 14.44
N ASP A 138 -2.51 23.37 13.43
CA ASP A 138 -3.69 22.73 12.81
C ASP A 138 -3.86 21.27 13.27
N CYS A 139 -3.43 20.96 14.50
CA CYS A 139 -3.62 19.66 15.14
C CYS A 139 -5.11 19.29 15.37
N GLN A 140 -6.03 20.26 15.23
CA GLN A 140 -7.46 20.10 15.52
C GLN A 140 -8.32 20.52 14.32
N PRO A 141 -9.43 19.83 14.04
CA PRO A 141 -10.44 20.31 13.12
C PRO A 141 -11.16 21.54 13.68
N ALA A 142 -11.88 22.29 12.83
CA ALA A 142 -12.54 23.53 13.22
C ALA A 142 -13.58 23.38 14.35
N ALA A 143 -14.24 22.23 14.44
CA ALA A 143 -15.18 21.91 15.52
C ALA A 143 -14.47 21.67 16.87
N ASP A 144 -13.15 21.47 16.86
CA ASP A 144 -12.28 21.32 18.03
C ASP A 144 -12.81 20.37 19.12
N PRO A 145 -13.14 19.10 18.76
CA PRO A 145 -13.67 18.13 19.69
C PRO A 145 -12.60 17.69 20.69
N THR A 146 -13.03 17.38 21.91
CA THR A 146 -12.18 16.74 22.91
C THR A 146 -12.07 15.25 22.60
N TRP A 147 -10.89 14.64 22.72
CA TRP A 147 -10.76 13.19 22.55
C TRP A 147 -11.20 12.44 23.82
N ASN A 148 -12.51 12.35 24.01
CA ASN A 148 -13.18 11.63 25.10
C ASN A 148 -14.01 10.44 24.60
N THR A 149 -14.20 10.32 23.29
CA THR A 149 -14.89 9.21 22.61
C THR A 149 -14.05 8.69 21.45
N ALA A 150 -14.34 7.46 21.00
CA ALA A 150 -13.71 6.87 19.82
C ALA A 150 -14.00 7.69 18.56
N ASP A 151 -15.25 8.10 18.35
CA ASP A 151 -15.68 8.93 17.21
C ASP A 151 -14.94 10.26 17.13
N ASN A 152 -14.73 10.93 18.28
CA ASN A 152 -13.94 12.15 18.33
C ASN A 152 -12.48 11.88 17.98
N GLY A 153 -11.91 10.80 18.51
CA GLY A 153 -10.56 10.35 18.14
C GLY A 153 -10.42 10.08 16.64
N GLN A 154 -11.39 9.40 16.04
CA GLN A 154 -11.43 9.14 14.61
C GLN A 154 -11.54 10.43 13.80
N THR A 155 -12.40 11.36 14.22
CA THR A 155 -12.58 12.67 13.58
C THR A 155 -11.29 13.49 13.61
N ILE A 156 -10.63 13.56 14.77
CA ILE A 156 -9.35 14.27 14.91
C ILE A 156 -8.27 13.60 14.05
N PHE A 157 -8.17 12.27 14.08
CA PHE A 157 -7.17 11.57 13.27
C PHE A 157 -7.42 11.70 11.77
N ALA A 158 -8.67 11.69 11.32
CA ALA A 158 -9.04 11.95 9.92
C ALA A 158 -8.62 13.37 9.49
N HIS A 159 -8.79 14.36 10.36
CA HIS A 159 -8.26 15.71 10.11
C HIS A 159 -6.73 15.71 9.99
N LEU A 160 -6.02 15.09 10.93
CA LEU A 160 -4.55 15.01 10.93
C LEU A 160 -4.00 14.31 9.68
N THR A 161 -4.61 13.20 9.26
CA THR A 161 -4.22 12.52 8.02
C THR A 161 -4.49 13.37 6.78
N GLY A 162 -5.54 14.20 6.79
CA GLY A 162 -5.76 15.22 5.77
C GLY A 162 -4.65 16.26 5.73
N GLN A 163 -4.17 16.71 6.90
CA GLN A 163 -3.08 17.68 7.02
C GLN A 163 -1.73 17.12 6.54
N CYS A 164 -1.51 15.80 6.61
CA CYS A 164 -0.29 15.17 6.09
C CYS A 164 -0.01 15.53 4.62
N LYS A 165 -1.04 15.84 3.82
CA LYS A 165 -0.90 16.25 2.41
C LYS A 165 -0.18 17.58 2.21
N GLN A 166 -0.07 18.41 3.25
CA GLN A 166 0.67 19.67 3.21
C GLN A 166 2.18 19.46 3.22
N TYR A 167 2.64 18.28 3.66
CA TYR A 167 4.05 17.93 3.65
C TYR A 167 4.45 17.33 2.31
N PRO A 168 5.72 17.51 1.86
CA PRO A 168 6.22 16.89 0.64
C PRO A 168 5.96 15.39 0.62
N GLN A 169 5.14 14.94 -0.33
CA GLN A 169 4.83 13.54 -0.50
C GLN A 169 5.91 12.87 -1.35
N GLN A 170 6.35 11.69 -0.92
CA GLN A 170 7.13 10.83 -1.81
C GLN A 170 6.17 10.27 -2.87
N PRO A 171 6.54 10.27 -4.16
CA PRO A 171 5.68 9.74 -5.22
C PRO A 171 5.44 8.23 -5.07
N LYS A 172 6.35 7.52 -4.37
CA LYS A 172 6.24 6.10 -4.05
C LYS A 172 6.79 5.84 -2.65
N ALA A 173 6.13 4.98 -1.90
CA ALA A 173 6.67 4.46 -0.64
C ALA A 173 7.91 3.60 -0.91
N THR A 174 8.98 3.80 -0.13
CA THR A 174 10.21 3.00 -0.21
C THR A 174 10.56 2.43 1.17
N PRO A 175 11.27 1.29 1.24
CA PRO A 175 11.78 0.76 2.50
C PRO A 175 12.66 1.78 3.27
N SER A 176 13.47 2.55 2.53
CA SER A 176 14.34 3.58 3.12
C SER A 176 13.55 4.73 3.73
N ALA A 177 12.47 5.19 3.08
CA ALA A 177 11.65 6.28 3.60
C ALA A 177 11.03 5.92 4.97
N ILE A 178 10.52 4.69 5.11
CA ILE A 178 9.96 4.22 6.39
C ILE A 178 11.03 4.15 7.47
N THR A 179 12.17 3.51 7.17
CA THR A 179 13.25 3.37 8.17
C THR A 179 13.88 4.71 8.54
N THR A 180 14.04 5.65 7.60
CA THR A 180 14.47 7.02 7.87
C THR A 180 13.48 7.77 8.76
N ALA A 181 12.17 7.63 8.52
CA ALA A 181 11.15 8.26 9.37
C ALA A 181 11.19 7.73 10.81
N VAL A 182 11.34 6.41 10.98
CA VAL A 182 11.52 5.78 12.30
C VAL A 182 12.77 6.31 13.00
N GLN A 183 13.91 6.41 12.31
CA GLN A 183 15.14 6.94 12.91
C GLN A 183 15.03 8.43 13.25
N ALA A 184 14.33 9.21 12.42
CA ALA A 184 14.06 10.62 12.70
C ALA A 184 13.21 10.78 13.98
N LEU A 185 12.20 9.91 14.17
CA LEU A 185 11.44 9.86 15.41
C LEU A 185 12.35 9.51 16.60
N LEU A 186 13.12 8.42 16.52
CA LEU A 186 14.00 7.99 17.62
C LEU A 186 15.01 9.08 18.02
N THR A 187 15.54 9.80 17.02
CA THR A 187 16.42 10.96 17.23
C THR A 187 15.68 12.15 17.84
N LYS A 188 14.40 12.35 17.50
CA LYS A 188 13.59 13.44 18.04
C LYS A 188 13.28 13.19 19.53
N ILE A 189 12.91 11.97 19.88
CA ILE A 189 12.49 11.61 21.26
C ILE A 189 13.68 11.40 22.20
N SER A 190 14.89 11.21 21.69
CA SER A 190 16.10 11.14 22.52
C SER A 190 16.51 12.48 23.11
N LYS A 191 15.93 13.59 22.62
CA LYS A 191 16.19 14.93 23.16
C LYS A 191 15.56 15.06 24.54
N PRO A 192 16.32 15.48 25.56
CA PRO A 192 15.78 15.70 26.89
C PRO A 192 14.78 16.86 26.91
N GLN A 193 13.70 16.69 27.66
CA GLN A 193 12.71 17.71 27.97
C GLN A 193 12.56 17.91 29.48
N GLY A 194 11.79 18.92 29.88
CA GLY A 194 11.54 19.28 31.28
C GLY A 194 12.66 20.12 31.92
N THR A 195 12.33 20.83 32.99
CA THR A 195 13.31 21.51 33.86
C THR A 195 14.36 20.52 34.34
N GLY A 196 15.63 20.74 33.98
CA GLY A 196 16.73 19.84 34.29
C GLY A 196 17.04 18.79 33.22
N GLY A 197 16.22 18.67 32.17
CA GLY A 197 16.48 17.81 31.03
C GLY A 197 16.47 16.31 31.34
N ASP A 198 15.58 15.88 32.23
CA ASP A 198 15.52 14.49 32.73
C ASP A 198 14.38 13.67 32.09
N LYS A 199 13.54 14.28 31.24
CA LYS A 199 12.46 13.59 30.53
C LYS A 199 12.92 13.20 29.13
N PHE A 200 13.31 11.94 28.98
CA PHE A 200 13.68 11.32 27.70
C PHE A 200 12.53 10.51 27.12
N PHE A 201 12.63 10.23 25.82
CA PHE A 201 11.69 9.41 25.06
C PHE A 201 10.29 10.04 24.99
N VAL A 202 10.24 11.36 24.85
CA VAL A 202 8.98 12.11 24.72
C VAL A 202 8.90 12.73 23.33
N LEU A 203 7.79 12.48 22.64
CA LEU A 203 7.40 13.19 21.43
C LEU A 203 6.36 14.26 21.76
N GLY A 204 6.41 15.40 21.08
CA GLY A 204 5.59 16.56 21.40
C GLY A 204 6.29 17.49 22.39
N ASN A 205 5.51 18.27 23.13
CA ASN A 205 6.04 19.30 24.03
C ASN A 205 5.52 19.10 25.46
N LEU A 206 6.46 18.87 26.39
CA LEU A 206 6.24 18.99 27.83
C LEU A 206 6.63 20.39 28.29
N GLU A 207 5.75 21.07 29.03
CA GLU A 207 6.04 22.37 29.65
C GLU A 207 6.61 22.21 31.06
N GLY A 208 7.32 23.24 31.53
CA GLY A 208 7.88 23.31 32.89
C GLY A 208 8.76 22.12 33.23
N ASN A 209 8.51 21.51 34.38
CA ASN A 209 9.24 20.33 34.85
C ASN A 209 8.62 18.99 34.40
N GLY A 210 7.50 19.03 33.67
CA GLY A 210 6.80 17.83 33.19
C GLY A 210 6.02 17.05 34.26
N SER A 211 5.85 17.57 35.48
CA SER A 211 5.10 16.88 36.55
C SER A 211 3.61 16.70 36.26
N GLY A 212 3.09 17.40 35.26
CA GLY A 212 1.73 17.22 34.76
C GLY A 212 1.58 16.10 33.74
N GLY A 213 2.69 15.54 33.22
CA GLY A 213 2.67 14.48 32.21
C GLY A 213 2.10 14.90 30.86
N CYS A 214 1.78 13.91 30.03
CA CYS A 214 1.17 14.10 28.71
C CYS A 214 -0.35 14.18 28.81
N CYS A 215 -0.83 15.25 29.47
CA CYS A 215 -2.23 15.40 29.84
C CYS A 215 -3.14 15.91 28.71
N GLY A 216 -2.61 16.18 27.50
CA GLY A 216 -3.42 16.71 26.40
C GLY A 216 -3.82 18.17 26.62
N GLN A 217 -3.02 18.92 27.38
CA GLN A 217 -3.20 20.35 27.60
C GLN A 217 -1.85 21.06 27.54
N SER A 218 -1.86 22.30 27.04
CA SER A 218 -0.79 23.25 27.29
C SER A 218 -1.01 23.88 28.67
N SER A 219 -0.22 23.49 29.66
CA SER A 219 -0.32 23.95 31.04
C SER A 219 1.08 24.17 31.64
N ALA A 220 1.17 24.67 32.88
CA ALA A 220 2.46 25.03 33.46
C ALA A 220 3.48 23.86 33.54
N ASN A 221 3.01 22.62 33.76
CA ASN A 221 3.85 21.43 33.86
C ASN A 221 3.36 20.22 33.05
N GLY A 222 2.24 20.36 32.33
CA GLY A 222 1.68 19.32 31.46
C GLY A 222 2.05 19.54 30.00
N GLY A 223 1.60 18.64 29.13
CA GLY A 223 1.97 18.71 27.72
C GLY A 223 1.02 18.04 26.75
N MET A 224 1.10 18.53 25.52
CA MET A 224 0.62 17.89 24.31
C MET A 224 1.74 16.98 23.81
N CYS A 225 1.79 15.76 24.32
CA CYS A 225 2.90 14.86 24.12
C CYS A 225 2.51 13.39 24.22
N VAL A 226 3.48 12.53 23.96
CA VAL A 226 3.44 11.10 24.28
C VAL A 226 4.80 10.69 24.83
N SER A 227 4.81 9.94 25.92
CA SER A 227 6.03 9.36 26.49
C SER A 227 6.14 7.88 26.18
N TYR A 228 7.34 7.44 25.80
CA TYR A 228 7.65 6.06 25.46
C TYR A 228 8.57 5.39 26.48
N LYS A 229 8.96 6.06 27.57
CA LYS A 229 9.90 5.49 28.53
C LYS A 229 9.26 4.33 29.28
N ASP A 230 9.74 3.13 29.04
CA ASP A 230 9.36 1.96 29.81
C ASP A 230 9.86 2.09 31.26
N SER A 231 8.99 1.74 32.19
CA SER A 231 9.23 1.91 33.62
C SER A 231 10.31 0.98 34.15
N ALA A 232 10.48 -0.22 33.57
CA ALA A 232 11.44 -1.21 34.03
C ALA A 232 12.82 -1.01 33.39
N SER A 233 12.87 -1.02 32.05
CA SER A 233 14.10 -0.93 31.27
C SER A 233 14.65 0.48 31.14
N LYS A 234 13.82 1.51 31.41
CA LYS A 234 14.15 2.94 31.22
C LYS A 234 14.53 3.28 29.77
N LYS A 235 14.11 2.47 28.79
CA LYS A 235 14.31 2.70 27.35
C LYS A 235 12.99 3.10 26.67
N ALA A 236 13.06 3.57 25.43
CA ALA A 236 11.87 3.72 24.61
C ALA A 236 11.24 2.35 24.31
N ASP A 237 9.93 2.22 24.52
CA ASP A 237 9.13 1.06 24.17
C ASP A 237 7.98 1.49 23.24
N ILE A 238 8.14 1.18 21.95
CA ILE A 238 7.25 1.61 20.87
C ILE A 238 6.92 0.40 19.99
N ALA A 239 5.76 -0.21 20.24
CA ALA A 239 5.34 -1.45 19.61
C ALA A 239 5.17 -1.29 18.09
N TRP A 240 4.58 -0.17 17.65
CA TRP A 240 4.31 0.05 16.22
C TRP A 240 5.59 0.14 15.36
N ILE A 241 6.76 0.42 15.94
CA ILE A 241 8.05 0.42 15.20
C ILE A 241 8.35 -0.97 14.62
N SER A 242 7.98 -2.05 15.32
CA SER A 242 8.19 -3.42 14.81
C SER A 242 7.41 -3.65 13.51
N SER A 243 6.13 -3.27 13.48
CA SER A 243 5.29 -3.35 12.28
C SER A 243 5.72 -2.37 11.18
N ALA A 244 6.24 -1.19 11.53
CA ALA A 244 6.84 -0.29 10.54
C ALA A 244 8.05 -0.93 9.84
N ASN A 245 8.92 -1.61 10.60
CA ASN A 245 10.06 -2.35 10.03
C ASN A 245 9.59 -3.55 9.19
N ALA A 246 8.54 -4.26 9.60
CA ALA A 246 7.94 -5.34 8.82
C ALA A 246 7.36 -4.81 7.50
N ALA A 247 6.65 -3.67 7.52
CA ALA A 247 6.16 -3.01 6.32
C ALA A 247 7.31 -2.62 5.36
N ALA A 248 8.43 -2.10 5.89
CA ALA A 248 9.61 -1.80 5.08
C ALA A 248 10.21 -3.07 4.44
N ALA A 249 10.23 -4.19 5.17
CA ALA A 249 10.66 -5.48 4.63
C ALA A 249 9.73 -5.97 3.51
N GLU A 250 8.41 -5.86 3.67
CA GLU A 250 7.45 -6.24 2.63
C GLU A 250 7.48 -5.32 1.40
N LEU A 251 7.82 -4.03 1.55
CA LEU A 251 8.11 -3.19 0.38
C LEU A 251 9.31 -3.71 -0.41
N LYS A 252 10.35 -4.19 0.28
CA LYS A 252 11.53 -4.75 -0.39
C LYS A 252 11.19 -6.04 -1.13
N THR A 253 10.34 -6.90 -0.56
CA THR A 253 9.87 -8.12 -1.25
C THR A 253 8.98 -7.77 -2.44
N LEU A 254 8.11 -6.75 -2.31
CA LEU A 254 7.29 -6.23 -3.40
C LEU A 254 8.14 -5.66 -4.54
N GLU A 255 9.20 -4.91 -4.25
CA GLU A 255 10.12 -4.40 -5.27
C GLU A 255 10.79 -5.53 -6.04
N ALA A 256 11.25 -6.58 -5.35
CA ALA A 256 11.81 -7.77 -5.99
C ALA A 256 10.76 -8.52 -6.84
N ALA A 257 9.53 -8.66 -6.35
CA ALA A 257 8.43 -9.28 -7.08
C ALA A 257 8.09 -8.50 -8.36
N ASN A 258 8.04 -7.16 -8.29
CA ASN A 258 7.81 -6.32 -9.46
C ASN A 258 8.92 -6.47 -10.50
N GLN A 259 10.20 -6.44 -10.09
CA GLN A 259 11.32 -6.66 -11.02
C GLN A 259 11.26 -8.03 -11.69
N GLN A 260 10.82 -9.06 -10.96
CA GLN A 260 10.64 -10.39 -11.52
C GLN A 260 9.48 -10.43 -12.52
N ALA A 261 8.36 -9.78 -12.21
CA ALA A 261 7.20 -9.66 -13.10
C ALA A 261 7.54 -8.87 -14.38
N GLU A 262 8.35 -7.81 -14.29
CA GLU A 262 8.82 -7.05 -15.45
C GLU A 262 9.72 -7.89 -16.36
N LYS A 263 10.71 -8.57 -15.80
CA LYS A 263 11.57 -9.52 -16.57
C LYS A 263 10.74 -10.60 -17.25
N PHE A 264 9.66 -11.01 -16.59
CA PHE A 264 8.74 -12.01 -17.08
C PHE A 264 7.88 -11.51 -18.25
N LEU A 265 7.37 -10.28 -18.15
CA LEU A 265 6.63 -9.62 -19.22
C LEU A 265 7.50 -9.50 -20.49
N VAL A 266 8.74 -9.00 -20.34
CA VAL A 266 9.68 -8.86 -21.46
C VAL A 266 9.94 -10.20 -22.17
N LYS A 267 10.11 -11.29 -21.41
CA LYS A 267 10.27 -12.64 -22.00
C LYS A 267 9.03 -13.08 -22.77
N THR A 268 7.85 -12.79 -22.24
CA THR A 268 6.58 -13.15 -22.89
C THR A 268 6.37 -12.37 -24.19
N GLU A 269 6.69 -11.07 -24.20
CA GLU A 269 6.66 -10.24 -25.41
C GLU A 269 7.62 -10.77 -26.47
N HIS A 270 8.86 -11.10 -26.07
CA HIS A 270 9.85 -11.67 -26.99
C HIS A 270 9.39 -13.00 -27.61
N LEU A 271 8.75 -13.87 -26.82
CA LEU A 271 8.20 -15.12 -27.32
C LEU A 271 7.03 -14.91 -28.27
N ASN A 272 6.16 -13.94 -27.98
CA ASN A 272 5.07 -13.60 -28.88
C ASN A 272 5.59 -13.11 -30.24
N THR A 273 6.61 -12.23 -30.24
CA THR A 273 7.26 -11.77 -31.47
C THR A 273 7.91 -12.94 -32.23
N THR A 274 8.65 -13.80 -31.52
CA THR A 274 9.30 -14.98 -32.11
C THR A 274 8.28 -15.95 -32.70
N ALA A 275 7.15 -16.15 -32.02
CA ALA A 275 6.06 -16.97 -32.51
C ALA A 275 5.44 -16.38 -33.77
N TYR A 276 5.19 -15.06 -33.80
CA TYR A 276 4.67 -14.37 -34.97
C TYR A 276 5.60 -14.49 -36.20
N GLU A 277 6.91 -14.36 -35.99
CA GLU A 277 7.92 -14.51 -37.06
C GLU A 277 8.06 -15.95 -37.58
N ALA A 278 7.62 -16.95 -36.81
CA ALA A 278 7.72 -18.37 -37.17
C ALA A 278 6.59 -18.88 -38.08
N VAL A 279 5.51 -18.10 -38.26
CA VAL A 279 4.29 -18.44 -39.02
C VAL A 279 4.35 -17.89 -40.45
#